data_AF-A0A968QG60-F1
#
_entry.id   AF-A0A968QG60-F1
#
_cell.length_a   1.000
_cell.length_b   1.000
_cell.length_c   1.000
_cell.angle_alpha   90.00
_cell.angle_beta   90.00
_cell.angle_gamma   90.00
#
_symmetry.space_group_name_H-M   'P 1'
#
loop_
_entity.id
_entity.type
_entity.pdbx_description
1 polymer ?
#
loop_
_entity_poly.entity_id
_entity_poly.type
_entity_poly.pdbx_seq_one_letter_code
_entity_poly.pdbx_strand_id
1 'polypeptide(L)'
;MGILDVETETRRPMKSNYIKYKLLLCFSIWAMFLVNIASTQTQVAKAEPAPFTKSPILIAQTSSLQNYSASPSNIKQQCLSAITGAKNKLENGRQLKIISSHIDDLGSSDHPQNRPHALRFSMQGRSIESVLTSPVFMNSIAEKVINNCDSISMVAFEQTDTDWAKAFGLMPNQKVEPFKCPSYIEDIYTHNYKWGEACSG
;
A
#
# COMPACT_ATOMS: atom_id res chain seq x y z
N MET A 1 -40.08 -5.17 -54.21
CA MET A 1 -40.33 -3.78 -53.76
C MET A 1 -40.01 -3.76 -52.27
N GLY A 2 -39.00 -2.97 -51.88
CA GLY A 2 -38.50 -2.87 -50.49
C GLY A 2 -37.01 -3.21 -50.39
N ILE A 3 -36.16 -2.31 -50.88
CA ILE A 3 -34.71 -2.28 -50.61
C ILE A 3 -34.56 -1.40 -49.36
N LEU A 4 -33.93 -1.92 -48.30
CA LEU A 4 -33.52 -1.13 -47.14
C LEU A 4 -32.02 -0.91 -47.22
N ASP A 5 -31.64 0.34 -47.37
CA ASP A 5 -30.27 0.83 -47.45
C ASP A 5 -29.59 0.71 -46.08
N VAL A 6 -28.37 0.16 -46.09
CA VAL A 6 -27.46 0.07 -44.94
C VAL A 6 -26.50 1.26 -45.03
N GLU A 7 -26.74 2.31 -44.24
CA GLU A 7 -25.78 3.40 -44.07
C GLU A 7 -24.54 2.89 -43.32
N THR A 8 -23.39 3.00 -43.98
CA THR A 8 -22.07 2.68 -43.45
C THR A 8 -21.45 3.94 -42.89
N GLU A 9 -21.53 4.10 -41.56
CA GLU A 9 -20.93 5.25 -40.88
C GLU A 9 -19.40 5.13 -40.84
N THR A 10 -18.75 6.04 -41.54
CA THR A 10 -17.30 6.08 -41.75
C THR A 10 -16.62 6.73 -40.52
N ARG A 11 -15.98 5.91 -39.67
CA ARG A 11 -15.17 6.42 -38.54
C ARG A 11 -13.99 7.25 -39.05
N ARG A 12 -13.95 8.53 -38.70
CA ARG A 12 -12.78 9.41 -38.91
C ARG A 12 -11.66 9.06 -37.92
N PRO A 13 -10.39 9.08 -38.33
CA PRO A 13 -9.27 8.96 -37.40
C PRO A 13 -9.10 10.25 -36.59
N MET A 14 -9.17 10.16 -35.26
CA MET A 14 -8.71 11.22 -34.38
C MET A 14 -7.19 11.33 -34.46
N LYS A 15 -6.70 12.41 -35.09
CA LYS A 15 -5.29 12.80 -35.06
C LYS A 15 -4.94 13.21 -33.62
N SER A 16 -4.14 12.35 -32.98
CA SER A 16 -3.47 12.65 -31.71
C SER A 16 -2.46 13.78 -31.93
N ASN A 17 -2.84 14.98 -31.51
CA ASN A 17 -1.98 16.14 -31.38
C ASN A 17 -2.01 16.58 -29.92
N TYR A 18 -1.29 15.89 -29.05
CA TYR A 18 -1.01 16.39 -27.71
C TYR A 18 0.50 16.36 -27.42
N ILE A 19 1.09 17.55 -27.59
CA ILE A 19 2.03 18.18 -26.66
C ILE A 19 3.45 17.59 -26.63
N LYS A 20 4.23 17.99 -27.64
CA LYS A 20 5.66 18.30 -27.53
C LYS A 20 5.86 19.56 -26.67
N TYR A 21 5.81 19.47 -25.34
CA TYR A 21 6.38 20.52 -24.46
C TYR A 21 6.84 19.89 -23.15
N LYS A 22 7.94 19.14 -23.20
CA LYS A 22 8.65 18.71 -21.99
C LYS A 22 10.15 18.62 -22.24
N LEU A 23 10.74 19.71 -22.71
CA LEU A 23 12.19 19.87 -22.76
C LEU A 23 12.55 21.35 -22.89
N LEU A 24 12.47 22.09 -21.79
CA LEU A 24 13.15 23.38 -21.53
C LEU A 24 12.48 23.99 -20.31
N LEU A 25 13.02 23.71 -19.13
CA LEU A 25 13.02 24.56 -17.92
C LEU A 25 13.82 23.79 -16.85
N CYS A 26 15.11 23.66 -17.11
CA CYS A 26 16.12 23.16 -16.17
C CYS A 26 17.25 24.19 -16.10
N PHE A 27 16.96 25.45 -15.80
CA PHE A 27 17.97 26.41 -15.37
C PHE A 27 17.29 27.46 -14.50
N SER A 28 17.95 27.84 -13.39
CA SER A 28 17.66 28.97 -12.50
C SER A 28 16.62 28.84 -11.37
N ILE A 29 16.76 27.86 -10.47
CA ILE A 29 16.49 28.08 -9.03
C ILE A 29 17.55 27.36 -8.19
N TRP A 30 18.77 27.91 -8.21
CA TRP A 30 19.86 27.53 -7.30
C TRP A 30 20.58 28.81 -6.85
N ALA A 31 19.82 29.72 -6.24
CA ALA A 31 20.36 30.85 -5.50
C ALA A 31 19.24 31.42 -4.62
N MET A 32 19.60 31.81 -3.40
CA MET A 32 18.75 32.45 -2.39
C MET A 32 17.95 31.52 -1.47
N PHE A 33 18.64 30.68 -0.70
CA PHE A 33 18.29 30.50 0.72
C PHE A 33 19.59 30.32 1.52
N LEU A 34 20.36 31.41 1.59
CA LEU A 34 21.38 31.65 2.61
C LEU A 34 20.86 32.78 3.50
N VAL A 35 20.15 32.45 4.58
CA VAL A 35 20.03 33.33 5.75
C VAL A 35 20.04 32.49 7.02
N ASN A 36 21.16 32.62 7.73
CA ASN A 36 21.41 32.45 9.16
C ASN A 36 20.18 32.28 10.06
N ILE A 37 20.15 31.20 10.86
CA ILE A 37 19.78 31.31 12.28
C ILE A 37 20.75 30.46 13.12
N ALA A 38 21.23 31.10 14.17
CA ALA A 38 22.37 30.78 15.00
C ALA A 38 22.29 29.44 15.75
N SER A 39 23.45 28.81 15.84
CA SER A 39 23.79 27.74 16.76
C SER A 39 23.75 28.27 18.21
N THR A 40 22.89 27.69 19.04
CA THR A 40 23.01 27.76 20.52
C THR A 40 23.47 26.39 21.00
N GLN A 41 24.77 26.27 21.25
CA GLN A 41 25.35 25.13 21.96
C GLN A 41 25.15 25.36 23.45
N THR A 42 24.19 24.66 24.05
CA THR A 42 24.15 24.47 25.50
C THR A 42 25.09 23.33 25.84
N GLN A 43 26.26 23.65 26.40
CA GLN A 43 27.13 22.66 27.03
C GLN A 43 26.55 22.27 28.39
N VAL A 44 26.08 21.02 28.50
CA VAL A 44 25.79 20.40 29.80
C VAL A 44 26.99 19.55 30.19
N ALA A 45 27.34 19.70 31.47
CA ALA A 45 28.59 19.31 32.09
C ALA A 45 29.00 17.83 31.90
N LYS A 46 30.31 17.68 31.73
CA LYS A 46 31.11 16.47 31.81
C LYS A 46 31.08 15.94 33.25
N ALA A 47 30.46 14.78 33.46
CA ALA A 47 30.63 13.98 34.67
C ALA A 47 31.66 12.87 34.39
N GLU A 48 32.68 12.82 35.25
CA GLU A 48 33.82 11.91 35.22
C GLU A 48 33.44 10.49 35.67
N PRO A 49 34.03 9.43 35.10
CA PRO A 49 33.56 8.05 35.24
C PRO A 49 34.12 7.32 36.47
N ALA A 50 33.27 6.52 37.12
CA ALA A 50 33.71 5.52 38.10
C ALA A 50 34.33 4.29 37.39
N PRO A 51 35.42 3.71 37.93
CA PRO A 51 36.10 2.57 37.33
C PRO A 51 35.35 1.26 37.62
N PHE A 52 34.66 0.71 36.61
CA PHE A 52 34.14 -0.65 36.68
C PHE A 52 35.17 -1.65 36.17
N THR A 53 35.62 -2.47 37.11
CA THR A 53 36.47 -3.66 36.95
C THR A 53 35.91 -4.63 35.90
N LYS A 54 36.75 -4.96 34.92
CA LYS A 54 36.49 -6.01 33.93
C LYS A 54 36.51 -7.39 34.62
N SER A 55 35.46 -8.17 34.41
CA SER A 55 35.48 -9.63 34.54
C SER A 55 34.98 -10.25 33.23
N PRO A 56 35.73 -11.15 32.59
CA PRO A 56 35.24 -11.88 31.42
C PRO A 56 34.40 -13.07 31.90
N ILE A 57 33.08 -12.91 31.93
CA ILE A 57 32.17 -14.07 32.09
C ILE A 57 31.83 -14.56 30.68
N LEU A 58 32.47 -15.66 30.31
CA LEU A 58 32.17 -16.43 29.11
C LEU A 58 30.86 -17.20 29.37
N ILE A 59 29.71 -16.56 29.12
CA ILE A 59 28.42 -17.26 29.20
C ILE A 59 28.14 -17.86 27.82
N ALA A 60 28.30 -19.19 27.74
CA ALA A 60 27.81 -19.97 26.61
C ALA A 60 26.28 -19.78 26.52
N GLN A 61 25.82 -19.08 25.48
CA GLN A 61 24.40 -18.93 25.19
C GLN A 61 23.91 -20.24 24.55
N THR A 62 23.39 -21.14 25.38
CA THR A 62 22.56 -22.24 24.92
C THR A 62 21.22 -21.67 24.46
N SER A 63 21.09 -21.46 23.15
CA SER A 63 19.85 -21.05 22.50
C SER A 63 18.81 -22.16 22.61
N SER A 64 18.01 -22.15 23.69
CA SER A 64 16.81 -22.98 23.76
C SER A 64 15.81 -22.44 22.74
N LEU A 65 15.54 -23.21 21.69
CA LEU A 65 14.43 -22.99 20.77
C LEU A 65 13.12 -23.13 21.55
N GLN A 66 12.65 -22.01 22.13
CA GLN A 66 11.31 -21.94 22.68
C GLN A 66 10.34 -21.85 21.50
N ASN A 67 9.78 -23.01 21.13
CA ASN A 67 8.58 -23.10 20.28
C ASN A 67 7.42 -22.41 21.01
N TYR A 68 7.34 -21.10 20.88
CA TYR A 68 6.26 -20.29 21.42
C TYR A 68 5.04 -20.45 20.51
N SER A 69 4.10 -21.32 20.88
CA SER A 69 2.77 -21.34 20.28
C SER A 69 2.14 -19.96 20.51
N ALA A 70 1.92 -19.20 19.43
CA ALA A 70 1.37 -17.86 19.52
C ALA A 70 0.01 -17.88 20.24
N SER A 71 -0.08 -17.18 21.37
CA SER A 71 -1.35 -16.96 22.06
C SER A 71 -2.31 -16.15 21.17
N PRO A 72 -3.64 -16.40 21.20
CA PRO A 72 -4.62 -15.58 20.50
C PRO A 72 -4.50 -14.06 20.76
N SER A 73 -4.05 -13.68 21.96
CA SER A 73 -3.78 -12.27 22.32
C SER A 73 -2.60 -11.68 21.54
N ASN A 74 -1.54 -12.47 21.33
CA ASN A 74 -0.35 -12.05 20.58
C ASN A 74 -0.66 -11.89 19.09
N ILE A 75 -1.48 -12.78 18.51
CA ILE A 75 -1.90 -12.69 17.10
C ILE A 75 -2.69 -11.40 16.87
N LYS A 76 -3.64 -11.08 17.76
CA LYS A 76 -4.42 -9.83 17.68
C LYS A 76 -3.52 -8.59 17.76
N GLN A 77 -2.52 -8.60 18.64
CA GLN A 77 -1.57 -7.49 18.78
C GLN A 77 -0.66 -7.34 17.56
N GLN A 78 -0.18 -8.46 16.99
CA GLN A 78 0.63 -8.44 15.76
C GLN A 78 -0.15 -7.84 14.59
N CYS A 79 -1.42 -8.23 14.43
CA CYS A 79 -2.26 -7.67 13.37
C CYS A 79 -2.48 -6.16 13.55
N LEU A 80 -2.83 -5.71 14.75
CA LEU A 80 -2.99 -4.28 15.05
C LEU A 80 -1.71 -3.48 14.81
N SER A 81 -0.55 -4.05 15.16
CA SER A 81 0.76 -3.45 14.88
C SER A 81 1.04 -3.38 13.38
N ALA A 82 0.66 -4.40 12.60
CA ALA A 82 0.84 -4.40 11.16
C ALA A 82 -0.04 -3.35 10.46
N ILE A 83 -1.30 -3.22 10.89
CA ILE A 83 -2.22 -2.18 10.38
C ILE A 83 -1.71 -0.78 10.73
N THR A 84 -1.26 -0.55 11.97
CA THR A 84 -0.67 0.73 12.37
C THR A 84 0.61 1.04 11.59
N GLY A 85 1.47 0.04 11.40
CA GLY A 85 2.67 0.15 10.57
C GLY A 85 2.37 0.49 9.11
N ALA A 86 1.31 -0.11 8.55
CA ALA A 86 0.83 0.19 7.20
C ALA A 86 0.38 1.66 7.07
N LYS A 87 -0.46 2.14 8.00
CA LYS A 87 -0.89 3.55 8.05
C LYS A 87 0.30 4.51 8.11
N ASN A 88 1.23 4.26 9.03
CA ASN A 88 2.44 5.07 9.17
C ASN A 88 3.30 5.06 7.90
N LYS A 89 3.44 3.90 7.24
CA LYS A 89 4.22 3.79 6.01
C LYS A 89 3.57 4.55 4.84
N LEU A 90 2.24 4.60 4.79
CA LEU A 90 1.47 5.37 3.81
C LEU A 90 1.63 6.88 4.04
N GLU A 91 1.51 7.36 5.28
CA GLU A 91 1.52 8.80 5.58
C GLU A 91 2.92 9.41 5.72
N ASN A 92 3.89 8.67 6.27
CA ASN A 92 5.18 9.24 6.64
C ASN A 92 5.95 9.77 5.42
N GLY A 93 6.42 11.02 5.52
CA GLY A 93 7.16 11.72 4.46
C GLY A 93 6.34 12.02 3.20
N ARG A 94 5.00 11.89 3.23
CA ARG A 94 4.12 12.12 2.09
C ARG A 94 3.02 13.11 2.42
N GLN A 95 2.53 13.82 1.40
CA GLN A 95 1.33 14.65 1.50
C GLN A 95 0.09 13.76 1.28
N LEU A 96 -0.07 12.76 2.14
CA LEU A 96 -1.15 11.77 2.10
C LEU A 96 -1.67 11.54 3.52
N LYS A 97 -2.99 11.34 3.63
CA LYS A 97 -3.69 11.00 4.87
C LYS A 97 -4.61 9.81 4.65
N ILE A 98 -4.65 8.93 5.64
CA ILE A 98 -5.63 7.85 5.73
C ILE A 98 -6.87 8.45 6.40
N ILE A 99 -7.91 8.68 5.61
CA ILE A 99 -9.18 9.25 6.11
C ILE A 99 -9.94 8.20 6.91
N SER A 100 -9.91 6.95 6.45
CA SER A 100 -10.52 5.83 7.16
C SER A 100 -9.82 4.51 6.86
N SER A 101 -10.01 3.54 7.75
CA SER A 101 -9.64 2.15 7.51
C SER A 101 -10.70 1.24 8.09
N HIS A 102 -11.19 0.29 7.32
CA HIS A 102 -12.28 -0.61 7.71
C HIS A 102 -11.92 -2.05 7.35
N ILE A 103 -12.42 -2.98 8.17
CA ILE A 103 -12.31 -4.41 7.93
C ILE A 103 -13.71 -4.88 7.55
N ASP A 104 -13.83 -5.41 6.33
CA ASP A 104 -15.09 -5.85 5.76
C ASP A 104 -15.10 -7.38 5.60
N ASP A 105 -16.27 -7.99 5.73
CA ASP A 105 -16.48 -9.38 5.34
C ASP A 105 -16.60 -9.50 3.81
N LEU A 106 -15.86 -10.42 3.21
CA LEU A 106 -15.84 -10.61 1.76
C LEU A 106 -17.11 -11.24 1.19
N GLY A 107 -17.91 -11.93 2.01
CA GLY A 107 -19.23 -12.48 1.65
C GLY A 107 -19.23 -13.64 0.64
N SER A 108 -18.25 -13.70 -0.27
CA SER A 108 -18.02 -14.80 -1.21
C SER A 108 -17.25 -15.94 -0.54
N SER A 109 -17.29 -17.15 -1.12
CA SER A 109 -16.58 -18.33 -0.60
C SER A 109 -15.29 -18.67 -1.34
N ASP A 110 -14.92 -17.86 -2.34
CA ASP A 110 -13.78 -18.08 -3.23
C ASP A 110 -12.45 -17.51 -2.68
N HIS A 111 -12.50 -16.75 -1.59
CA HIS A 111 -11.31 -16.31 -0.87
C HIS A 111 -10.63 -17.47 -0.10
N PRO A 112 -9.36 -17.32 0.31
CA PRO A 112 -8.67 -18.31 1.12
C PRO A 112 -9.46 -18.71 2.37
N GLN A 113 -9.52 -20.02 2.62
CA GLN A 113 -10.24 -20.58 3.77
C GLN A 113 -9.68 -20.00 5.08
N ASN A 114 -10.57 -19.70 6.02
CA ASN A 114 -10.26 -19.08 7.32
C ASN A 114 -9.74 -17.63 7.26
N ARG A 115 -9.78 -16.99 6.08
CA ARG A 115 -9.38 -15.57 5.92
C ARG A 115 -10.48 -14.74 5.26
N PRO A 116 -11.65 -14.56 5.92
CA PRO A 116 -12.84 -14.01 5.28
C PRO A 116 -12.87 -12.48 5.16
N HIS A 117 -11.84 -11.78 5.63
CA HIS A 117 -11.88 -10.32 5.71
C HIS A 117 -10.97 -9.61 4.72
N ALA A 118 -11.41 -8.42 4.34
CA ALA A 118 -10.66 -7.42 3.60
C ALA A 118 -10.35 -6.23 4.50
N LEU A 119 -9.13 -5.66 4.40
CA LEU A 119 -8.80 -4.36 4.98
C LEU A 119 -8.75 -3.31 3.89
N ARG A 120 -9.53 -2.24 4.04
CA ARG A 120 -9.52 -1.11 3.12
C ARG A 120 -8.86 0.10 3.76
N PHE A 121 -8.03 0.79 2.99
CA PHE A 121 -7.46 2.10 3.34
C PHE A 121 -8.03 3.15 2.39
N SER A 122 -8.88 4.03 2.91
CA SER A 122 -9.36 5.20 2.17
C SER A 122 -8.41 6.36 2.39
N MET A 123 -7.85 6.88 1.30
CA MET A 123 -6.75 7.84 1.29
C MET A 123 -7.15 9.14 0.61
N GLN A 124 -6.56 10.23 1.08
CA GLN A 124 -6.67 11.55 0.45
C GLN A 124 -5.32 12.26 0.49
N GLY A 125 -5.03 13.09 -0.52
CA GLY A 125 -3.87 13.98 -0.54
C GLY A 125 -3.14 14.00 -1.88
N ARG A 126 -2.14 14.89 -1.99
CA ARG A 126 -1.39 15.14 -3.22
C ARG A 126 -0.50 13.98 -3.67
N SER A 127 -0.14 13.10 -2.74
CA SER A 127 0.74 11.94 -3.03
C SER A 127 -0.04 10.65 -3.34
N ILE A 128 -1.35 10.70 -3.55
CA ILE A 128 -2.15 9.48 -3.75
C ILE A 128 -1.86 8.77 -5.07
N GLU A 129 -1.74 9.53 -6.15
CA GLU A 129 -1.42 8.99 -7.48
C GLU A 129 -0.09 8.23 -7.45
N SER A 130 0.94 8.75 -6.78
CA SER A 130 2.24 8.06 -6.69
C SER A 130 2.18 6.78 -5.85
N VAL A 131 1.22 6.66 -4.93
CA VAL A 131 0.96 5.43 -4.18
C VAL A 131 0.19 4.43 -5.05
N LEU A 132 -0.94 4.84 -5.64
CA LEU A 132 -1.82 3.97 -6.43
C LEU A 132 -1.20 3.52 -7.77
N THR A 133 -0.17 4.23 -8.26
CA THR A 133 0.62 3.83 -9.44
C THR A 133 1.87 3.02 -9.10
N SER A 134 2.11 2.70 -7.81
CA SER A 134 3.27 1.93 -7.37
C SER A 134 2.88 0.54 -6.82
N PRO A 135 2.73 -0.48 -7.70
CA PRO A 135 2.42 -1.84 -7.27
C PRO A 135 3.40 -2.39 -6.24
N VAL A 136 4.70 -2.10 -6.39
CA VAL A 136 5.74 -2.58 -5.47
C VAL A 136 5.55 -2.02 -4.06
N PHE A 137 5.23 -0.73 -3.95
CA PHE A 137 5.01 -0.09 -2.65
C PHE A 137 3.76 -0.65 -1.95
N MET A 138 2.64 -0.72 -2.68
CA MET A 138 1.38 -1.27 -2.16
C MET A 138 1.52 -2.75 -1.78
N ASN A 139 2.15 -3.56 -2.64
CA ASN A 139 2.38 -4.98 -2.36
C ASN A 139 3.17 -5.17 -1.06
N SER A 140 4.23 -4.37 -0.84
CA SER A 140 5.03 -4.45 0.40
C SER A 140 4.23 -4.16 1.67
N ILE A 141 3.19 -3.34 1.57
CA ILE A 141 2.28 -3.02 2.68
C ILE A 141 1.28 -4.16 2.85
N ALA A 142 0.66 -4.60 1.76
CA ALA A 142 -0.31 -5.69 1.75
C ALA A 142 0.29 -6.99 2.29
N GLU A 143 1.48 -7.38 1.83
CA GLU A 143 2.25 -8.52 2.35
C GLU A 143 2.44 -8.44 3.86
N LYS A 144 2.83 -7.26 4.37
CA LYS A 144 3.07 -7.10 5.80
C LYS A 144 1.79 -7.28 6.60
N VAL A 145 0.66 -6.73 6.14
CA VAL A 145 -0.64 -6.89 6.80
C VAL A 145 -1.10 -8.34 6.73
N ILE A 146 -1.21 -8.92 5.53
CA ILE A 146 -1.75 -10.27 5.31
C ILE A 146 -0.92 -11.35 6.03
N ASN A 147 0.40 -11.19 6.10
CA ASN A 147 1.26 -12.14 6.80
C ASN A 147 1.21 -12.02 8.33
N ASN A 148 0.65 -10.92 8.89
CA ASN A 148 0.56 -10.70 10.33
C ASN A 148 -0.90 -10.65 10.83
N CYS A 149 -1.88 -10.83 9.94
CA CYS A 149 -3.30 -10.82 10.22
C CYS A 149 -3.94 -12.07 9.62
N ASP A 150 -4.05 -13.14 10.40
CA ASP A 150 -4.50 -14.44 9.90
C ASP A 150 -5.93 -14.45 9.35
N SER A 151 -6.77 -13.48 9.72
CA SER A 151 -8.14 -13.38 9.23
C SER A 151 -8.29 -12.50 7.98
N ILE A 152 -7.23 -11.80 7.56
CA ILE A 152 -7.25 -10.89 6.41
C ILE A 152 -6.62 -11.58 5.20
N SER A 153 -7.36 -11.63 4.09
CA SER A 153 -6.87 -12.16 2.80
C SER A 153 -6.73 -11.10 1.73
N MET A 154 -7.34 -9.93 1.90
CA MET A 154 -7.27 -8.83 0.94
C MET A 154 -6.91 -7.51 1.63
N VAL A 155 -6.09 -6.69 0.96
CA VAL A 155 -5.86 -5.29 1.32
C VAL A 155 -6.16 -4.42 0.10
N ALA A 156 -7.06 -3.45 0.26
CA ALA A 156 -7.39 -2.47 -0.76
C ALA A 156 -6.89 -1.07 -0.38
N PHE A 157 -6.40 -0.36 -1.40
CA PHE A 157 -5.95 1.03 -1.32
C PHE A 157 -6.86 1.86 -2.21
N GLU A 158 -7.57 2.82 -1.64
CA GLU A 158 -8.65 3.53 -2.31
C GLU A 158 -8.44 5.04 -2.20
N GLN A 159 -8.75 5.78 -3.25
CA GLN A 159 -8.89 7.22 -3.16
C GLN A 159 -10.31 7.59 -2.73
N THR A 160 -10.40 8.33 -1.63
CA THR A 160 -11.67 8.84 -1.10
C THR A 160 -12.44 9.62 -2.17
N ASP A 161 -13.76 9.43 -2.22
CA ASP A 161 -14.70 10.07 -3.15
C ASP A 161 -14.46 9.76 -4.64
N THR A 162 -13.81 8.63 -4.95
CA THR A 162 -13.58 8.15 -6.32
C THR A 162 -13.67 6.62 -6.40
N ASP A 163 -13.75 6.09 -7.62
CA ASP A 163 -13.70 4.65 -7.88
C ASP A 163 -12.26 4.11 -8.04
N TRP A 164 -11.25 4.97 -7.83
CA TRP A 164 -9.86 4.58 -8.03
C TRP A 164 -9.32 3.80 -6.83
N ALA A 165 -9.32 2.48 -6.99
CA ALA A 165 -8.83 1.53 -6.00
C ALA A 165 -7.71 0.63 -6.56
N LYS A 166 -6.92 -0.01 -5.70
CA LYS A 166 -6.07 -1.15 -6.07
C LYS A 166 -6.13 -2.18 -4.95
N ALA A 167 -6.38 -3.43 -5.32
CA ALA A 167 -6.49 -4.54 -4.38
C ALA A 167 -5.32 -5.52 -4.53
N PHE A 168 -4.88 -6.05 -3.40
CA PHE A 168 -3.87 -7.09 -3.30
C PHE A 168 -4.43 -8.17 -2.39
N GLY A 169 -4.18 -9.44 -2.71
CA GLY A 169 -4.66 -10.51 -1.86
C GLY A 169 -3.80 -11.76 -1.89
N LEU A 170 -4.05 -12.63 -0.92
CA LEU A 170 -3.37 -13.91 -0.76
C LEU A 170 -3.85 -14.89 -1.82
N MET A 171 -2.97 -15.23 -2.76
CA MET A 171 -3.26 -16.16 -3.84
C MET A 171 -3.11 -17.62 -3.38
N PRO A 172 -3.66 -18.60 -4.13
CA PRO A 172 -3.52 -20.03 -3.80
C PRO A 172 -2.07 -20.52 -3.69
N ASN A 173 -1.11 -19.82 -4.29
CA ASN A 173 0.32 -20.09 -4.17
C ASN A 173 0.94 -19.56 -2.87
N GLN A 174 0.13 -19.08 -1.92
CA GLN A 174 0.51 -18.45 -0.65
C GLN A 174 1.35 -17.16 -0.80
N LYS A 175 1.31 -16.53 -1.98
CA LYS A 175 1.91 -15.22 -2.22
C LYS A 175 0.84 -14.14 -2.23
N VAL A 176 1.22 -12.95 -1.79
CA VAL A 176 0.37 -11.78 -1.98
C VAL A 176 0.69 -11.18 -3.34
N GLU A 177 -0.34 -11.00 -4.15
CA GLU A 177 -0.21 -10.49 -5.50
C GLU A 177 -1.31 -9.44 -5.77
N PRO A 178 -1.06 -8.48 -6.69
CA PRO A 178 -2.10 -7.56 -7.14
C PRO A 178 -3.24 -8.33 -7.80
N PHE A 179 -4.46 -7.92 -7.50
CA PHE A 179 -5.62 -8.39 -8.25
C PHE A 179 -5.57 -7.82 -9.66
N LYS A 180 -6.01 -8.61 -10.63
CA LYS A 180 -5.95 -8.27 -12.05
C LYS A 180 -7.34 -7.97 -12.57
N CYS A 181 -7.44 -6.95 -13.41
CA CYS A 181 -8.67 -6.72 -14.15
C CYS A 181 -8.71 -7.72 -15.33
N PRO A 182 -9.77 -8.54 -15.47
CA PRO A 182 -9.89 -9.45 -16.60
C PRO A 182 -9.85 -8.68 -17.93
N SER A 183 -9.28 -9.29 -18.97
CA SER A 183 -9.11 -8.64 -20.28
C SER A 183 -10.43 -8.37 -21.00
N TYR A 184 -11.50 -9.05 -20.60
CA TYR A 184 -12.84 -8.89 -21.15
C TYR A 184 -13.87 -8.95 -20.03
N ILE A 185 -14.59 -7.85 -19.87
CA ILE A 185 -15.72 -7.68 -18.96
C ILE A 185 -16.81 -6.97 -19.76
N GLU A 186 -17.99 -7.59 -19.87
CA GLU A 186 -19.13 -6.99 -20.58
C GLU A 186 -19.64 -5.76 -19.84
N ASP A 187 -19.71 -5.85 -18.51
CA ASP A 187 -20.11 -4.78 -17.61
C ASP A 187 -19.38 -4.95 -16.26
N ILE A 188 -18.68 -3.90 -15.85
CA ILE A 188 -17.85 -3.89 -14.64
C ILE A 188 -18.66 -3.97 -13.34
N TYR A 189 -19.95 -3.61 -13.38
CA TYR A 189 -20.83 -3.53 -12.21
C TYR A 189 -21.59 -4.81 -11.94
N THR A 190 -21.86 -5.61 -12.98
CA THR A 190 -22.60 -6.87 -12.89
C THR A 190 -21.68 -8.09 -12.97
N HIS A 191 -20.40 -7.89 -13.26
CA HIS A 191 -19.42 -8.96 -13.32
C HIS A 191 -19.20 -9.61 -11.95
N ASN A 192 -19.32 -10.94 -11.90
CA ASN A 192 -18.98 -11.72 -10.73
C ASN A 192 -17.47 -12.03 -10.74
N TYR A 193 -16.68 -11.14 -10.14
CA TYR A 193 -15.23 -11.29 -10.04
C TYR A 193 -14.86 -12.54 -9.25
N LYS A 194 -13.90 -13.31 -9.77
CA LYS A 194 -13.29 -14.41 -9.02
C LYS A 194 -12.20 -13.86 -8.11
N TRP A 195 -11.82 -14.63 -7.09
CA TRP A 195 -10.67 -14.32 -6.27
C TRP A 195 -9.41 -14.07 -7.11
N GLY A 196 -8.75 -12.94 -6.84
CA GLY A 196 -7.62 -12.46 -7.64
C GLY A 196 -8.02 -11.55 -8.80
N GLU A 197 -9.32 -11.32 -9.01
CA GLU A 197 -9.84 -10.37 -9.98
C GLU A 197 -10.43 -9.15 -9.29
N ALA A 198 -10.08 -7.97 -9.78
CA ALA A 198 -10.72 -6.71 -9.42
C ALA A 198 -10.45 -5.68 -10.51
N CYS A 199 -11.49 -4.96 -10.90
CA CYS A 199 -11.36 -3.79 -11.75
C CYS A 199 -11.72 -2.55 -10.93
N SER A 200 -10.92 -1.52 -11.12
CA SER A 200 -11.12 -0.19 -10.55
C SER A 200 -10.86 0.83 -11.65
N GLY A 201 -11.76 1.81 -11.73
CA GLY A 201 -11.72 2.90 -12.71
C GLY A 201 -10.51 3.80 -12.55
#